data_AF-A0A496UCX3-F1
#
_entry.id   AF-A0A496UCX3-F1
#
_cell.length_a   1.000
_cell.length_b   1.000
_cell.length_c   1.000
_cell.angle_alpha   90.00
_cell.angle_beta   90.00
_cell.angle_gamma   90.00
#
_symmetry.space_group_name_H-M   'P 1'
#
loop_
_entity.id
_entity.type
_entity.pdbx_description
1 polymer ?
#
loop_
_entity_poly.entity_id
_entity_poly.type
_entity_poly.pdbx_seq_one_letter_code
_entity_poly.pdbx_strand_id
1 'polypeptide(L)'
;MISLVVFAGACILAAFCSGSETAFSAAGRIQVAARGRKGARALWFLERPSRYLATTLVGTNVGVVLTSSITHGWGVQLGDVWQVVFAFATAVFLLLFSEITPKHLALFRSSRVSVASAPVLFVFRVIMYPLIAAASGISRLIAGNDTGGRFFESREEVRGLLCSAGGRKGRLASSVLSVADTRVRVYSKRLDEFPGVDSGVGKRQAVELLLASGENLLLVWEKVGVTLSGSVKSSVLARWDGEGSITRISTGLPYFDGNSKPLKVLSAIWKSEAGAAILLDDNKQPESVITAEMILTHLIPEQDDA
;
A
#
# COMPACT_ATOMS: atom_id res chain seq x y z
N MET A 1 53.19 -9.98 0.93
CA MET A 1 52.31 -10.60 1.95
C MET A 1 51.14 -9.70 2.31
N ILE A 2 51.39 -8.46 2.76
CA ILE A 2 50.34 -7.48 3.11
C ILE A 2 49.36 -7.24 1.94
N SER A 3 49.86 -7.02 0.73
CA SER A 3 49.05 -6.84 -0.48
C SER A 3 48.08 -8.00 -0.76
N LEU A 4 48.51 -9.24 -0.53
CA LEU A 4 47.69 -10.44 -0.73
C LEU A 4 46.56 -10.53 0.30
N VAL A 5 46.85 -10.20 1.56
CA VAL A 5 45.85 -10.20 2.65
C VAL A 5 44.80 -9.12 2.40
N VAL A 6 45.23 -7.91 1.99
CA VAL A 6 44.31 -6.82 1.66
C VAL A 6 43.47 -7.17 0.43
N PHE A 7 44.08 -7.77 -0.61
CA PHE A 7 43.35 -8.25 -1.79
C PHE A 7 42.27 -9.27 -1.42
N ALA A 8 42.62 -10.30 -0.65
CA ALA A 8 41.65 -11.32 -0.23
C ALA A 8 40.52 -10.70 0.62
N GLY A 9 40.86 -9.81 1.55
CA GLY A 9 39.89 -9.09 2.37
C GLY A 9 38.94 -8.22 1.54
N ALA A 10 39.46 -7.52 0.53
CA ALA A 10 38.69 -6.66 -0.37
C ALA A 10 37.70 -7.47 -1.24
N CYS A 11 38.14 -8.59 -1.80
CA CYS A 11 37.27 -9.52 -2.52
C CYS A 11 36.15 -10.08 -1.64
N ILE A 12 36.47 -10.51 -0.42
CA ILE A 12 35.48 -11.03 0.54
C ILE A 12 34.48 -9.93 0.92
N LEU A 13 34.95 -8.70 1.15
CA LEU A 13 34.09 -7.57 1.46
C LEU A 13 33.12 -7.26 0.30
N ALA A 14 33.64 -7.21 -0.94
CA ALA A 14 32.82 -6.98 -2.13
C ALA A 14 31.73 -8.06 -2.28
N ALA A 15 32.13 -9.33 -2.22
CA ALA A 15 31.22 -10.47 -2.29
C ALA A 15 30.16 -10.45 -1.17
N PHE A 16 30.58 -10.16 0.07
CA PHE A 16 29.70 -10.09 1.22
C PHE A 16 28.67 -8.96 1.09
N CYS A 17 29.09 -7.76 0.70
CA CYS A 17 28.20 -6.61 0.56
C CYS A 17 27.20 -6.80 -0.59
N SER A 18 27.67 -7.30 -1.73
CA SER A 18 26.86 -7.61 -2.91
C SER A 18 25.79 -8.68 -2.60
N GLY A 19 26.19 -9.80 -1.98
CA GLY A 19 25.26 -10.84 -1.55
C GLY A 19 24.29 -10.37 -0.45
N SER A 20 24.77 -9.56 0.51
CA SER A 20 23.92 -9.00 1.56
C SER A 20 22.85 -8.08 1.00
N GLU A 21 23.19 -7.22 0.05
CA GLU A 21 22.24 -6.33 -0.62
C GLU A 21 21.07 -7.13 -1.21
N THR A 22 21.38 -8.15 -2.01
CA THR A 22 20.34 -9.00 -2.62
C THR A 22 19.55 -9.78 -1.57
N ALA A 23 20.21 -10.27 -0.50
CA ALA A 23 19.51 -10.94 0.60
C ALA A 23 18.51 -10.01 1.31
N PHE A 24 18.87 -8.75 1.56
CA PHE A 24 17.98 -7.76 2.18
C PHE A 24 16.85 -7.35 1.24
N SER A 25 17.13 -7.16 -0.05
CA SER A 25 16.12 -6.82 -1.06
C SER A 25 15.07 -7.91 -1.24
N ALA A 26 15.45 -9.19 -1.10
CA ALA A 26 14.55 -10.33 -1.28
C ALA A 26 14.01 -10.94 0.04
N ALA A 27 14.34 -10.38 1.21
CA ALA A 27 13.93 -10.95 2.50
C ALA A 27 12.52 -10.51 2.90
N GLY A 28 11.69 -11.47 3.31
CA GLY A 28 10.36 -11.19 3.85
C GLY A 28 10.42 -10.69 5.30
N ARG A 29 9.87 -9.50 5.58
CA ARG A 29 9.85 -8.89 6.93
C ARG A 29 9.28 -9.81 8.01
N ILE A 30 8.18 -10.52 7.71
CA ILE A 30 7.51 -11.45 8.64
C ILE A 30 8.43 -12.63 9.02
N GLN A 31 9.11 -13.22 8.04
CA GLN A 31 10.01 -14.35 8.27
C GLN A 31 11.23 -13.96 9.10
N VAL A 32 11.73 -12.73 8.92
CA VAL A 32 12.83 -12.18 9.71
C VAL A 32 12.38 -11.85 11.14
N ALA A 33 11.19 -11.29 11.31
CA ALA A 33 10.60 -11.02 12.63
C ALA A 33 10.39 -12.31 13.44
N ALA A 34 9.97 -13.40 12.79
CA ALA A 34 9.83 -14.72 13.41
C ALA A 34 11.15 -15.29 13.99
N ARG A 35 12.32 -14.73 13.63
CA ARG A 35 13.62 -15.09 14.23
C ARG A 35 13.88 -14.42 15.58
N GLY A 36 12.96 -13.59 16.06
CA GLY A 36 13.03 -12.93 17.37
C GLY A 36 14.30 -12.08 17.52
N ARG A 37 14.97 -12.21 18.68
CA ARG A 37 16.20 -11.44 19.01
C ARG A 37 17.30 -11.53 17.94
N LYS A 38 17.44 -12.68 17.27
CA LYS A 38 18.45 -12.86 16.21
C LYS A 38 18.11 -12.04 14.95
N GLY A 39 16.83 -11.86 14.65
CA GLY A 39 16.34 -11.09 13.50
C GLY A 39 16.27 -9.57 13.72
N ALA A 40 16.37 -9.09 14.97
CA ALA A 40 16.14 -7.68 15.31
C ALA A 40 16.99 -6.69 14.50
N ARG A 41 18.28 -6.98 14.30
CA ARG A 41 19.17 -6.10 13.50
C ARG A 41 18.84 -6.14 12.01
N ALA A 42 18.47 -7.31 11.50
CA ALA A 42 18.06 -7.45 10.11
C ALA A 42 16.73 -6.71 9.88
N LEU A 43 15.78 -6.82 10.80
CA LEU A 43 14.52 -6.08 10.76
C LEU A 43 14.75 -4.57 10.79
N TRP A 44 15.66 -4.09 11.65
CA TRP A 44 16.04 -2.67 11.71
C TRP A 44 16.57 -2.14 10.37
N PHE A 45 17.32 -2.95 9.62
CA PHE A 45 17.80 -2.62 8.28
C PHE A 45 16.66 -2.67 7.24
N LEU A 46 15.79 -3.69 7.28
CA LEU A 46 14.64 -3.80 6.39
C LEU A 46 13.64 -2.64 6.56
N GLU A 47 13.48 -2.12 7.78
CA GLU A 47 12.72 -0.90 8.06
C GLU A 47 13.35 0.36 7.48
N ARG A 48 14.63 0.31 7.09
CA ARG A 48 15.41 1.48 6.68
C ARG A 48 16.24 1.15 5.43
N PRO A 49 15.60 0.95 4.27
CA PRO A 49 16.27 0.42 3.10
C PRO A 49 17.45 1.25 2.63
N SER A 50 17.30 2.57 2.68
CA SER A 50 18.36 3.53 2.37
C SER A 50 19.65 3.28 3.16
N ARG A 51 19.55 2.79 4.41
CA ARG A 51 20.73 2.55 5.26
C ARG A 51 21.50 1.30 4.86
N TYR A 52 20.81 0.18 4.57
CA TYR A 52 21.54 -1.01 4.13
C TYR A 52 22.06 -0.84 2.71
N LEU A 53 21.26 -0.26 1.80
CA LEU A 53 21.67 0.01 0.42
C LEU A 53 22.91 0.89 0.36
N ALA A 54 22.93 2.01 1.07
CA ALA A 54 24.11 2.87 1.11
C ALA A 54 25.33 2.15 1.70
N THR A 55 25.12 1.32 2.73
CA THR A 55 26.21 0.57 3.37
C THR A 55 26.78 -0.51 2.44
N THR A 56 25.92 -1.30 1.78
CA THR A 56 26.35 -2.35 0.86
C THR A 56 27.01 -1.77 -0.37
N LEU A 57 26.45 -0.71 -0.95
CA LEU A 57 27.01 -0.03 -2.12
C LEU A 57 28.40 0.56 -1.84
N VAL A 58 28.60 1.17 -0.66
CA VAL A 58 29.92 1.64 -0.26
C VAL A 58 30.90 0.47 -0.13
N GLY A 59 30.48 -0.63 0.52
CA GLY A 59 31.34 -1.79 0.73
C GLY A 59 31.72 -2.53 -0.55
N THR A 60 30.79 -2.69 -1.49
CA THR A 60 31.08 -3.27 -2.81
C THR A 60 32.09 -2.40 -3.57
N ASN A 61 31.83 -1.10 -3.64
CA ASN A 61 32.71 -0.17 -4.35
C ASN A 61 34.11 -0.08 -3.73
N VAL A 62 34.22 -0.02 -2.40
CA VAL A 62 35.51 -0.03 -1.70
C VAL A 62 36.26 -1.33 -2.00
N GLY A 63 35.59 -2.49 -1.91
CA GLY A 63 36.21 -3.77 -2.21
C GLY A 63 36.69 -3.86 -3.66
N VAL A 64 35.88 -3.43 -4.62
CA VAL A 64 36.24 -3.40 -6.06
C VAL A 64 37.45 -2.50 -6.30
N VAL A 65 37.41 -1.26 -5.82
CA VAL A 65 38.51 -0.29 -6.02
C VAL A 65 39.81 -0.79 -5.40
N LEU A 66 39.78 -1.27 -4.15
CA LEU A 66 40.97 -1.81 -3.50
C LEU A 66 41.56 -3.00 -4.26
N THR A 67 40.70 -3.91 -4.72
CA THR A 67 41.12 -5.07 -5.51
C THR A 67 41.77 -4.62 -6.82
N SER A 68 41.11 -3.72 -7.57
CA SER A 68 41.64 -3.18 -8.83
C SER A 68 42.96 -2.43 -8.65
N SER A 69 43.10 -1.61 -7.60
CA SER A 69 44.35 -0.88 -7.32
C SER A 69 45.51 -1.81 -6.99
N ILE A 70 45.28 -2.86 -6.20
CA ILE A 70 46.33 -3.83 -5.86
C ILE A 70 46.75 -4.62 -7.09
N THR A 71 45.79 -5.13 -7.86
CA THR A 71 46.10 -5.90 -9.07
C THR A 71 46.78 -5.05 -10.14
N HIS A 72 46.40 -3.77 -10.26
CA HIS A 72 47.10 -2.84 -11.15
C HIS A 72 48.58 -2.71 -10.75
N GLY A 73 48.87 -2.55 -9.45
CA GLY A 73 50.25 -2.52 -8.95
C GLY A 73 51.06 -3.78 -9.29
N TRP A 74 50.43 -4.95 -9.29
CA TRP A 74 51.08 -6.20 -9.76
C TRP A 74 51.31 -6.19 -11.26
N GLY A 75 50.36 -5.70 -12.05
CA GLY A 75 50.51 -5.57 -13.51
C GLY A 75 51.66 -4.65 -13.90
N VAL A 76 51.85 -3.52 -13.20
CA VAL A 76 52.95 -2.57 -13.45
C VAL A 76 54.32 -3.24 -13.29
N GLN A 77 54.49 -4.14 -12.32
CA GLN A 77 55.75 -4.84 -12.10
C GLN A 77 56.11 -5.83 -13.22
N LEU A 78 55.11 -6.25 -14.01
CA LEU A 78 55.28 -7.27 -15.06
C LEU A 78 55.39 -6.66 -16.46
N GLY A 79 54.97 -5.41 -16.65
CA GLY A 79 55.05 -4.66 -17.91
C GLY A 79 53.68 -4.31 -18.51
N ASP A 80 53.67 -3.47 -19.54
CA ASP A 80 52.46 -2.81 -20.04
C ASP A 80 51.36 -3.77 -20.52
N VAL A 81 51.74 -4.86 -21.20
CA VAL A 81 50.79 -5.89 -21.67
C VAL A 81 50.09 -6.55 -20.49
N TRP A 82 50.83 -6.81 -19.40
CA TRP A 82 50.29 -7.45 -18.21
C TRP A 82 49.31 -6.55 -17.47
N GLN A 83 49.50 -5.22 -17.48
CA GLN A 83 48.53 -4.30 -16.88
C GLN A 83 47.13 -4.48 -17.45
N VAL A 84 47.02 -4.59 -18.78
CA VAL A 84 45.73 -4.79 -19.48
C VAL A 84 45.15 -6.17 -19.15
N VAL A 85 45.99 -7.22 -19.19
CA VAL A 85 45.58 -8.59 -18.87
C VAL A 85 45.04 -8.67 -17.43
N PHE A 86 45.75 -8.09 -16.46
CA PHE A 86 45.34 -8.08 -15.05
C PHE A 86 44.08 -7.26 -14.81
N ALA A 87 43.91 -6.12 -15.49
CA ALA A 87 42.68 -5.33 -15.42
C ALA A 87 41.47 -6.14 -15.90
N PHE A 88 41.57 -6.77 -17.07
CA PHE A 88 40.50 -7.60 -17.62
C PHE A 88 40.22 -8.82 -16.73
N ALA A 89 41.26 -9.55 -16.33
CA ALA A 89 41.11 -10.73 -15.47
C ALA A 89 40.47 -10.39 -14.12
N THR A 90 40.86 -9.26 -13.51
CA THR A 90 40.27 -8.80 -12.24
C THR A 90 38.81 -8.42 -12.40
N ALA A 91 38.45 -7.73 -13.48
CA ALA A 91 37.07 -7.36 -13.75
C ALA A 91 36.18 -8.61 -13.90
N VAL A 92 36.61 -9.59 -14.69
CA VAL A 92 35.88 -10.87 -14.85
C VAL A 92 35.80 -11.63 -13.52
N PHE A 93 36.90 -11.69 -12.76
CA PHE A 93 36.94 -12.36 -11.47
C PHE A 93 35.97 -11.75 -10.46
N LEU A 94 35.99 -10.42 -10.29
CA LEU A 94 35.08 -9.71 -9.39
C LEU A 94 33.63 -9.88 -9.85
N LEU A 95 33.35 -9.80 -11.14
CA LEU A 95 32.01 -9.98 -11.69
C LEU A 95 31.47 -11.41 -11.42
N LEU A 96 32.27 -12.45 -11.55
CA LEU A 96 31.82 -13.82 -11.29
C LEU A 96 31.71 -14.13 -9.80
N PHE A 97 32.75 -13.81 -9.02
CA PHE A 97 32.90 -14.28 -7.65
C PHE A 97 32.46 -13.26 -6.58
N SER A 98 32.46 -11.97 -6.89
CA SER A 98 32.02 -10.91 -5.97
C SER A 98 30.65 -10.33 -6.32
N GLU A 99 30.22 -10.43 -7.57
CA GLU A 99 28.94 -9.91 -8.03
C GLU A 99 27.91 -11.04 -8.24
N ILE A 100 28.05 -11.84 -9.30
CA ILE A 100 27.01 -12.76 -9.76
C ILE A 100 26.78 -13.91 -8.78
N THR A 101 27.84 -14.62 -8.38
CA THR A 101 27.71 -15.82 -7.56
C THR A 101 27.15 -15.52 -6.16
N PRO A 102 27.65 -14.52 -5.43
CA PRO A 102 27.11 -14.17 -4.11
C PRO A 102 25.65 -13.73 -4.18
N LYS A 103 25.27 -12.93 -5.18
CA LYS A 103 23.87 -12.49 -5.39
C LYS A 103 22.95 -13.68 -5.65
N HIS A 104 23.36 -14.58 -6.53
CA HIS A 104 22.57 -15.76 -6.85
C HIS A 104 22.36 -16.67 -5.64
N LEU A 105 23.40 -16.91 -4.84
CA LEU A 105 23.30 -17.70 -3.60
C LEU A 105 22.43 -17.01 -2.53
N ALA A 106 22.51 -15.68 -2.43
CA ALA A 106 21.74 -14.91 -1.48
C ALA A 106 20.22 -14.97 -1.75
N LEU A 107 19.81 -15.04 -3.02
CA LEU A 107 18.40 -15.11 -3.41
C LEU A 107 17.68 -16.34 -2.82
N PHE A 108 18.28 -17.53 -2.91
CA PHE A 108 17.65 -18.77 -2.43
C PHE A 108 17.42 -18.81 -0.91
N ARG A 109 18.17 -18.02 -0.13
CA ARG A 109 18.15 -18.05 1.33
C ARG A 109 18.06 -16.65 1.94
N SER A 110 17.37 -15.72 1.28
CA SER A 110 17.33 -14.29 1.60
C SER A 110 17.08 -13.99 3.09
N SER A 111 16.03 -14.57 3.69
CA SER A 111 15.68 -14.37 5.11
C SER A 111 16.74 -14.91 6.08
N ARG A 112 17.48 -15.97 5.73
CA ARG A 112 18.53 -16.54 6.58
C ARG A 112 19.83 -15.76 6.44
N VAL A 113 20.18 -15.40 5.21
CA VAL A 113 21.40 -14.66 4.88
C VAL A 113 21.34 -13.24 5.46
N SER A 114 20.22 -12.54 5.31
CA SER A 114 20.01 -11.20 5.89
C SER A 114 20.18 -11.18 7.42
N VAL A 115 19.64 -12.19 8.11
CA VAL A 115 19.79 -12.32 9.58
C VAL A 115 21.24 -12.60 9.98
N ALA A 116 21.93 -13.45 9.22
CA ALA A 116 23.33 -13.78 9.47
C ALA A 116 24.29 -12.62 9.15
N SER A 117 24.02 -11.84 8.10
CA SER A 117 24.87 -10.73 7.67
C SER A 117 24.62 -9.43 8.45
N ALA A 118 23.44 -9.23 9.02
CA ALA A 118 23.08 -8.00 9.74
C ALA A 118 24.08 -7.54 10.83
N PRO A 119 24.65 -8.42 11.69
CA PRO A 119 25.65 -8.01 12.68
C PRO A 119 26.91 -7.41 12.05
N VAL A 120 27.45 -8.08 11.03
CA VAL A 120 28.67 -7.69 10.34
C VAL A 120 28.41 -6.38 9.57
N LEU A 121 27.28 -6.30 8.88
CA LEU A 121 26.87 -5.10 8.15
C LEU A 121 26.66 -3.90 9.08
N PHE A 122 26.17 -4.12 10.31
CA PHE A 122 26.02 -3.06 11.30
C PHE A 122 27.36 -2.49 11.76
N VAL A 123 28.34 -3.35 12.05
CA VAL A 123 29.70 -2.92 12.40
C VAL A 123 30.32 -2.17 11.23
N PHE A 124 30.23 -2.72 10.02
CA PHE A 124 30.75 -2.09 8.81
C PHE A 124 30.13 -0.70 8.57
N ARG A 125 28.82 -0.56 8.76
CA ARG A 125 28.12 0.73 8.69
C ARG A 125 28.68 1.75 9.68
N VAL A 126 29.02 1.35 10.90
CA VAL A 126 29.59 2.28 11.90
C VAL A 126 30.96 2.78 11.43
N ILE A 127 31.81 1.88 10.92
CA ILE A 127 33.15 2.22 10.42
C ILE A 127 33.04 3.13 9.18
N MET A 128 32.12 2.83 8.27
CA MET A 128 31.91 3.59 7.02
C MET A 128 30.94 4.76 7.18
N TYR A 129 30.46 5.05 8.39
CA TYR A 129 29.52 6.14 8.65
C TYR A 129 29.97 7.50 8.10
N PRO A 130 31.24 7.96 8.23
CA PRO A 130 31.64 9.25 7.69
C PRO A 130 31.48 9.33 6.17
N LEU A 131 31.79 8.25 5.45
CA LEU A 131 31.66 8.19 4.00
C LEU A 131 30.18 8.14 3.57
N ILE A 132 29.36 7.35 4.28
CA ILE A 132 27.91 7.29 4.05
C ILE A 132 27.25 8.65 4.33
N ALA A 133 27.68 9.35 5.38
CA ALA A 133 27.19 10.68 5.72
C ALA A 133 27.60 11.72 4.68
N ALA A 134 28.83 11.67 4.17
CA ALA A 134 29.31 12.53 3.08
C ALA A 134 28.48 12.33 1.80
N ALA A 135 28.26 11.07 1.39
CA ALA A 135 27.42 10.74 0.23
C ALA A 135 25.99 11.25 0.40
N SER A 136 25.42 11.11 1.61
CA SER A 136 24.09 11.63 1.93
C SER A 136 24.04 13.16 1.92
N GLY A 137 25.13 13.83 2.34
CA GLY A 137 25.27 15.28 2.30
C GLY A 137 25.31 15.81 0.87
N ILE A 138 26.06 15.16 -0.03
CA ILE A 138 26.11 15.49 -1.45
C ILE A 138 24.72 15.31 -2.09
N SER A 139 24.04 14.20 -1.77
CA SER A 139 22.69 13.95 -2.27
C SER A 139 21.70 15.05 -1.82
N ARG A 140 21.79 15.53 -0.57
CA ARG A 140 20.98 16.65 -0.07
C ARG A 140 21.28 17.99 -0.73
N LEU A 141 22.55 18.23 -1.05
CA LEU A 141 22.96 19.46 -1.75
C LEU A 141 22.42 19.49 -3.18
N ILE A 142 22.34 18.34 -3.85
CA ILE A 142 21.86 18.24 -5.24
C ILE A 142 20.32 18.17 -5.30
N ALA A 143 19.69 17.39 -4.43
CA ALA A 143 18.26 17.11 -4.47
C ALA A 143 17.39 17.98 -3.54
N GLY A 144 18.00 18.85 -2.72
CA GLY A 144 17.30 19.62 -1.70
C GLY A 144 16.91 18.78 -0.47
N ASN A 145 16.20 19.40 0.49
CA ASN A 145 15.85 18.79 1.78
C ASN A 145 14.81 17.64 1.69
N ASP A 146 14.35 17.30 0.49
CA ASP A 146 13.38 16.22 0.21
C ASP A 146 14.01 14.82 0.11
N THR A 147 15.16 14.59 0.77
CA THR A 147 15.75 13.25 0.92
C THR A 147 15.07 12.39 2.01
N GLY A 148 13.84 12.74 2.37
CA GLY A 148 12.91 11.84 3.03
C GLY A 148 12.34 10.85 2.00
N GLY A 149 13.20 10.01 1.41
CA GLY A 149 12.80 8.97 0.47
C GLY A 149 11.74 8.08 1.12
N ARG A 150 10.47 8.39 0.83
CA ARG A 150 9.32 7.53 1.09
C ARG A 150 9.48 6.34 0.15
N PHE A 151 10.27 5.34 0.56
CA PHE A 151 10.29 4.00 -0.05
C PHE A 151 8.99 3.22 0.21
N PHE A 152 7.92 3.89 0.66
CA PHE A 152 6.59 3.34 0.84
C PHE A 152 5.69 3.90 -0.25
N GLU A 153 5.63 3.21 -1.39
CA GLU A 153 4.74 3.59 -2.50
C GLU A 153 3.69 2.51 -2.80
N SER A 154 3.86 1.25 -2.38
CA SER A 154 2.83 0.25 -2.63
C SER A 154 1.73 0.32 -1.56
N ARG A 155 0.50 0.58 -2.02
CA ARG A 155 -0.73 0.49 -1.22
C ARG A 155 -0.88 -0.89 -0.58
N GLU A 156 -0.34 -1.92 -1.22
CA GLU A 156 -0.30 -3.30 -0.72
C GLU A 156 0.63 -3.43 0.49
N GLU A 157 1.68 -2.62 0.62
CA GLU A 157 2.54 -2.60 1.81
C GLU A 157 1.87 -1.86 2.97
N VAL A 158 1.15 -0.75 2.70
CA VAL A 158 0.30 -0.09 3.72
C VAL A 158 -0.82 -1.04 4.17
N ARG A 159 -1.47 -1.73 3.23
CA ARG A 159 -2.47 -2.75 3.52
C ARG A 159 -1.87 -3.92 4.31
N GLY A 160 -0.66 -4.35 3.95
CA GLY A 160 0.09 -5.39 4.67
C GLY A 160 0.42 -4.98 6.11
N LEU A 161 0.84 -3.73 6.33
CA LEU A 161 1.10 -3.20 7.67
C LEU A 161 -0.17 -3.10 8.50
N LEU A 162 -1.28 -2.61 7.92
CA LEU A 162 -2.57 -2.51 8.61
C LEU A 162 -3.16 -3.88 8.95
N CYS A 163 -3.04 -4.86 8.07
CA CYS A 163 -3.42 -6.25 8.36
C CYS A 163 -2.52 -6.86 9.45
N SER A 164 -1.22 -6.58 9.42
CA SER A 164 -0.25 -7.10 10.40
C SER A 164 -0.39 -6.45 11.79
N ALA A 165 -0.92 -5.22 11.87
CA ALA A 165 -1.17 -4.54 13.13
C ALA A 165 -2.21 -5.25 14.00
N GLY A 166 -3.04 -6.12 13.39
CA GLY A 166 -4.04 -6.91 14.10
C GLY A 166 -5.15 -6.07 14.76
N GLY A 167 -6.19 -6.74 15.22
CA GLY A 167 -7.29 -6.12 15.96
C GLY A 167 -8.22 -5.24 15.12
N ARG A 168 -9.15 -4.56 15.82
CA ARG A 168 -10.27 -3.81 15.21
C ARG A 168 -9.80 -2.62 14.36
N LYS A 169 -8.76 -1.91 14.79
CA LYS A 169 -8.24 -0.71 14.09
C LYS A 169 -7.60 -1.07 12.74
N GLY A 170 -6.87 -2.20 12.67
CA GLY A 170 -6.28 -2.69 11.43
C GLY A 170 -7.35 -3.12 10.42
N ARG A 171 -8.36 -3.88 10.88
CA ARG A 171 -9.51 -4.31 10.04
C ARG A 171 -10.28 -3.10 9.49
N LEU A 172 -10.65 -2.14 10.34
CA LEU A 172 -11.33 -0.91 9.91
C LEU A 172 -10.54 -0.14 8.86
N ALA A 173 -9.24 0.06 9.08
CA ALA A 173 -8.39 0.77 8.12
C ALA A 173 -8.32 0.04 6.77
N SER A 174 -8.30 -1.30 6.78
CA SER A 174 -8.32 -2.11 5.56
C SER A 174 -9.66 -2.01 4.80
N SER A 175 -10.80 -1.97 5.51
CA SER A 175 -12.13 -1.80 4.92
C SER A 175 -12.33 -0.40 4.33
N VAL A 176 -11.81 0.64 4.99
CA VAL A 176 -11.84 2.00 4.45
C VAL A 176 -11.05 2.07 3.13
N LEU A 177 -9.89 1.42 3.07
CA LEU A 177 -9.08 1.36 1.85
C LEU A 177 -9.75 0.60 0.71
N SER A 178 -10.47 -0.50 1.00
CA SER A 178 -11.19 -1.25 -0.05
C SER A 178 -12.36 -0.46 -0.62
N VAL A 179 -13.17 0.19 0.23
CA VAL A 179 -14.29 1.04 -0.20
C VAL A 179 -13.82 2.28 -0.95
N ALA A 180 -12.63 2.80 -0.64
CA ALA A 180 -12.04 3.90 -1.40
C ALA A 180 -11.66 3.51 -2.84
N ASP A 181 -11.44 2.22 -3.10
CA ASP A 181 -10.98 1.72 -4.41
C ASP A 181 -12.12 1.28 -5.33
N THR A 182 -13.24 0.84 -4.74
CA THR A 182 -14.43 0.43 -5.48
C THR A 182 -15.20 1.60 -6.11
N ARG A 183 -16.19 1.23 -6.92
CA ARG A 183 -17.15 2.14 -7.54
C ARG A 183 -18.48 2.03 -6.82
N VAL A 184 -19.20 3.14 -6.75
CA VAL A 184 -20.46 3.19 -5.99
C VAL A 184 -21.54 2.26 -6.55
N ARG A 185 -21.53 1.98 -7.86
CA ARG A 185 -22.42 1.01 -8.53
C ARG A 185 -22.34 -0.42 -7.95
N VAL A 186 -21.26 -0.79 -7.27
CA VAL A 186 -21.11 -2.13 -6.66
C VAL A 186 -22.03 -2.32 -5.45
N TYR A 187 -22.40 -1.24 -4.76
CA TYR A 187 -23.17 -1.28 -3.51
C TYR A 187 -24.63 -0.88 -3.66
N SER A 188 -25.06 -0.51 -4.87
CA SER A 188 -26.40 -0.01 -5.14
C SER A 188 -27.40 -1.14 -5.41
N LYS A 189 -28.68 -0.89 -5.12
CA LYS A 189 -29.80 -1.75 -5.54
C LYS A 189 -30.51 -1.13 -6.74
N ARG A 190 -31.11 -1.96 -7.60
CA ARG A 190 -31.90 -1.44 -8.73
C ARG A 190 -33.15 -0.72 -8.23
N LEU A 191 -33.65 0.25 -9.00
CA LEU A 191 -34.79 1.08 -8.58
C LEU A 191 -36.10 0.30 -8.41
N ASP A 192 -36.27 -0.78 -9.17
CA ASP A 192 -37.40 -1.72 -9.09
C ASP A 192 -37.32 -2.66 -7.89
N GLU A 193 -36.11 -2.92 -7.38
CA GLU A 193 -35.86 -3.75 -6.21
C GLU A 193 -35.96 -2.97 -4.88
N PHE A 194 -35.94 -1.64 -4.94
CA PHE A 194 -35.98 -0.78 -3.75
C PHE A 194 -37.43 -0.39 -3.41
N PRO A 195 -37.84 -0.42 -2.12
CA PRO A 195 -39.23 -0.17 -1.75
C PRO A 195 -39.67 1.26 -2.12
N GLY A 196 -40.77 1.34 -2.87
CA GLY A 196 -41.34 2.58 -3.37
C GLY A 196 -42.85 2.63 -3.27
N VAL A 197 -43.40 3.82 -3.08
CA VAL A 197 -44.85 4.09 -2.96
C VAL A 197 -45.28 5.22 -3.89
N ASP A 198 -46.55 5.18 -4.28
CA ASP A 198 -47.18 6.24 -5.07
C ASP A 198 -47.57 7.44 -4.20
N SER A 199 -47.64 8.62 -4.82
CA SER A 199 -48.01 9.90 -4.21
C SER A 199 -49.36 9.89 -3.46
N GLY A 200 -50.29 9.02 -3.86
CA GLY A 200 -51.63 8.87 -3.27
C GLY A 200 -51.74 7.83 -2.14
N VAL A 201 -50.65 7.19 -1.73
CA VAL A 201 -50.67 6.12 -0.72
C VAL A 201 -50.94 6.68 0.68
N GLY A 202 -51.86 6.04 1.41
CA GLY A 202 -52.15 6.39 2.80
C GLY A 202 -51.03 5.96 3.77
N LYS A 203 -50.90 6.68 4.90
CA LYS A 203 -49.86 6.44 5.92
C LYS A 203 -49.72 4.98 6.32
N ARG A 204 -50.84 4.30 6.60
CA ARG A 204 -50.83 2.91 7.05
C ARG A 204 -50.16 1.97 6.06
N GLN A 205 -50.50 2.09 4.78
CA GLN A 205 -49.95 1.26 3.71
C GLN A 205 -48.46 1.57 3.48
N ALA A 206 -48.05 2.84 3.56
CA ALA A 206 -46.64 3.20 3.48
C ALA A 206 -45.83 2.62 4.65
N VAL A 207 -46.36 2.66 5.88
CA VAL A 207 -45.69 2.07 7.06
C VAL A 207 -45.61 0.55 6.95
N GLU A 208 -46.68 -0.13 6.54
CA GLU A 208 -46.69 -1.59 6.33
C GLU A 208 -45.63 -2.00 5.28
N LEU A 209 -45.49 -1.25 4.19
CA LEU A 209 -44.49 -1.52 3.15
C LEU A 209 -43.06 -1.29 3.64
N LEU A 210 -42.81 -0.21 4.38
CA LEU A 210 -41.49 0.06 4.97
C LEU A 210 -41.10 -1.06 5.95
N LEU A 211 -42.01 -1.47 6.84
CA LEU A 211 -41.77 -2.57 7.79
C LEU A 211 -41.53 -3.91 7.09
N ALA A 212 -42.26 -4.21 6.01
CA ALA A 212 -42.07 -5.42 5.24
C ALA A 212 -40.74 -5.44 4.48
N SER A 213 -40.25 -4.28 4.04
CA SER A 213 -38.99 -4.17 3.29
C SER A 213 -37.73 -4.30 4.16
N GLY A 214 -37.82 -3.97 5.45
CA GLY A 214 -36.67 -3.86 6.36
C GLY A 214 -35.76 -2.66 6.08
N GLU A 215 -36.09 -1.79 5.13
CA GLU A 215 -35.35 -0.57 4.82
C GLU A 215 -35.80 0.60 5.70
N ASN A 216 -34.93 1.60 5.88
CA ASN A 216 -35.22 2.79 6.70
C ASN A 216 -35.85 3.96 5.92
N LEU A 217 -36.09 3.78 4.63
CA LEU A 217 -36.66 4.81 3.75
C LEU A 217 -37.47 4.20 2.61
N LEU A 218 -38.41 4.98 2.08
CA LEU A 218 -39.18 4.67 0.88
C LEU A 218 -38.87 5.67 -0.23
N LEU A 219 -38.85 5.19 -1.47
CA LEU A 219 -38.91 6.05 -2.64
C LEU A 219 -40.36 6.52 -2.88
N VAL A 220 -40.54 7.79 -3.18
CA VAL A 220 -41.85 8.36 -3.52
C VAL A 220 -41.91 8.64 -5.00
N TRP A 221 -42.94 8.09 -5.64
CA TRP A 221 -43.20 8.24 -7.06
C TRP A 221 -44.48 9.02 -7.26
N GLU A 222 -44.50 9.93 -8.23
CA GLU A 222 -45.76 10.55 -8.69
C GLU A 222 -46.59 9.55 -9.50
N LYS A 223 -45.89 8.72 -10.27
CA LYS A 223 -46.40 7.50 -10.90
C LYS A 223 -45.27 6.49 -10.88
N VAL A 224 -45.51 5.34 -10.24
CA VAL A 224 -44.50 4.29 -10.02
C VAL A 224 -43.80 3.92 -11.34
N GLY A 225 -42.47 3.96 -11.34
CA GLY A 225 -41.63 3.63 -12.50
C GLY A 225 -41.54 4.73 -13.57
N VAL A 226 -42.19 5.88 -13.40
CA VAL A 226 -42.17 6.99 -14.36
C VAL A 226 -41.47 8.20 -13.79
N THR A 227 -42.01 8.80 -12.71
CA THR A 227 -41.49 10.04 -12.16
C THR A 227 -41.17 9.86 -10.68
N LEU A 228 -39.88 9.88 -10.36
CA LEU A 228 -39.39 9.82 -8.98
C LEU A 228 -39.45 11.22 -8.36
N SER A 229 -40.26 11.39 -7.33
CA SER A 229 -40.41 12.67 -6.62
C SER A 229 -39.36 12.85 -5.51
N GLY A 230 -38.93 11.77 -4.86
CA GLY A 230 -37.92 11.83 -3.80
C GLY A 230 -37.91 10.60 -2.90
N SER A 231 -37.49 10.81 -1.64
CA SER A 231 -37.49 9.77 -0.61
C SER A 231 -38.12 10.26 0.69
N VAL A 232 -38.65 9.32 1.48
CA VAL A 232 -39.21 9.58 2.81
C VAL A 232 -38.61 8.58 3.79
N LYS A 233 -37.94 9.09 4.83
CA LYS A 233 -37.38 8.28 5.92
C LYS A 233 -38.46 7.82 6.89
N SER A 234 -38.22 6.69 7.56
CA SER A 234 -39.08 6.16 8.63
C SER A 234 -39.40 7.20 9.71
N SER A 235 -38.41 8.01 10.11
CA SER A 235 -38.56 9.06 11.12
C SER A 235 -39.50 10.20 10.70
N VAL A 236 -39.55 10.53 9.40
CA VAL A 236 -40.46 11.54 8.85
C VAL A 236 -41.84 10.95 8.64
N LEU A 237 -41.91 9.73 8.10
CA LEU A 237 -43.17 9.00 7.89
C LEU A 237 -43.94 8.78 9.19
N ALA A 238 -43.24 8.50 10.30
CA ALA A 238 -43.85 8.32 11.61
C ALA A 238 -44.59 9.59 12.10
N ARG A 239 -44.05 10.78 11.80
CA ARG A 239 -44.58 12.09 12.21
C ARG A 239 -45.68 12.62 11.32
N TRP A 240 -45.81 12.11 10.10
CA TRP A 240 -46.87 12.52 9.18
C TRP A 240 -48.23 12.09 9.71
N ASP A 241 -49.23 12.97 9.67
CA ASP A 241 -50.61 12.71 10.11
C ASP A 241 -51.40 11.81 9.14
N GLY A 242 -50.92 11.68 7.91
CA GLY A 242 -51.62 10.95 6.85
C GLY A 242 -52.56 11.85 6.02
N GLU A 243 -52.56 13.16 6.26
CA GLU A 243 -53.33 14.11 5.48
C GLU A 243 -52.51 14.67 4.30
N GLY A 244 -53.12 14.65 3.12
CA GLY A 244 -52.50 15.12 1.87
C GLY A 244 -51.64 14.07 1.17
N SER A 245 -50.87 14.51 0.17
CA SER A 245 -49.96 13.63 -0.59
C SER A 245 -48.62 13.46 0.13
N ILE A 246 -48.10 12.24 0.12
CA ILE A 246 -46.78 11.89 0.69
C ILE A 246 -45.63 12.64 0.00
N THR A 247 -45.84 13.18 -1.21
CA THR A 247 -44.87 14.04 -1.90
C THR A 247 -44.51 15.30 -1.11
N ARG A 248 -45.42 15.83 -0.28
CA ARG A 248 -45.18 17.04 0.54
C ARG A 248 -44.09 16.85 1.60
N ILE A 249 -43.90 15.61 2.05
CA ILE A 249 -42.89 15.26 3.05
C ILE A 249 -41.66 14.61 2.42
N SER A 250 -41.63 14.49 1.09
CA SER A 250 -40.52 13.88 0.37
C SER A 250 -39.31 14.82 0.30
N THR A 251 -38.12 14.24 0.45
CA THR A 251 -36.85 14.96 0.32
C THR A 251 -36.21 14.63 -1.02
N GLY A 252 -35.72 15.66 -1.71
CA GLY A 252 -35.05 15.51 -3.01
C GLY A 252 -33.78 14.67 -2.92
N LEU A 253 -33.58 13.79 -3.90
CA LEU A 253 -32.44 12.88 -3.95
C LEU A 253 -31.31 13.48 -4.79
N PRO A 254 -30.06 13.49 -4.31
CA PRO A 254 -28.93 13.88 -5.14
C PRO A 254 -28.62 12.79 -6.18
N TYR A 255 -28.17 13.21 -7.37
CA TYR A 255 -27.82 12.32 -8.47
C TYR A 255 -26.30 12.22 -8.64
N PHE A 256 -25.82 11.00 -8.88
CA PHE A 256 -24.40 10.72 -9.11
C PHE A 256 -24.20 9.77 -10.27
N ASP A 257 -23.05 9.88 -10.93
CA ASP A 257 -22.60 8.87 -11.89
C ASP A 257 -22.26 7.56 -11.14
N GLY A 258 -22.65 6.40 -11.68
CA GLY A 258 -22.35 5.09 -11.09
C GLY A 258 -20.86 4.79 -10.89
N ASN A 259 -19.98 5.47 -11.62
CA ASN A 259 -18.52 5.39 -11.47
C ASN A 259 -17.95 6.33 -10.40
N SER A 260 -18.80 7.06 -9.68
CA SER A 260 -18.36 7.93 -8.58
C SER A 260 -17.74 7.15 -7.42
N LYS A 261 -16.89 7.84 -6.65
CA LYS A 261 -16.27 7.27 -5.45
C LYS A 261 -17.29 7.17 -4.30
N PRO A 262 -17.41 6.01 -3.61
CA PRO A 262 -18.38 5.82 -2.53
C PRO A 262 -18.32 6.88 -1.42
N LEU A 263 -17.11 7.29 -0.99
CA LEU A 263 -16.94 8.30 0.06
C LEU A 263 -17.45 9.69 -0.35
N LYS A 264 -17.34 10.03 -1.65
CA LYS A 264 -17.90 11.29 -2.19
C LYS A 264 -19.43 11.26 -2.13
N VAL A 265 -20.02 10.14 -2.52
CA VAL A 265 -21.48 9.94 -2.50
C VAL A 265 -22.01 9.92 -1.07
N LEU A 266 -21.35 9.20 -0.15
CA LEU A 266 -21.70 9.17 1.27
C LEU A 266 -21.71 10.57 1.89
N SER A 267 -20.68 11.38 1.60
CA SER A 267 -20.61 12.77 2.08
C SER A 267 -21.78 13.62 1.58
N ALA A 268 -22.21 13.41 0.33
CA ALA A 268 -23.36 14.12 -0.23
C ALA A 268 -24.69 13.66 0.36
N ILE A 269 -24.86 12.34 0.58
CA ILE A 269 -26.06 11.78 1.23
C ILE A 269 -26.24 12.34 2.64
N TRP A 270 -25.16 12.51 3.41
CA TRP A 270 -25.21 13.13 4.74
C TRP A 270 -25.58 14.61 4.70
N LYS A 271 -25.25 15.32 3.62
CA LYS A 271 -25.62 16.73 3.44
C LYS A 271 -27.05 16.94 2.92
N SER A 272 -27.59 16.00 2.15
CA SER A 272 -28.90 16.14 1.52
C SER A 272 -30.08 15.82 2.42
N GLU A 273 -29.84 15.30 3.63
CA GLU A 273 -30.84 14.74 4.56
C GLU A 273 -31.76 13.64 3.98
N ALA A 274 -31.68 13.33 2.68
CA ALA A 274 -32.50 12.33 2.00
C ALA A 274 -32.16 10.90 2.43
N GLY A 275 -30.93 10.65 2.89
CA GLY A 275 -30.49 9.30 3.33
C GLY A 275 -30.19 8.32 2.19
N ALA A 276 -30.51 8.69 0.96
CA ALA A 276 -30.17 7.97 -0.26
C ALA A 276 -29.71 8.93 -1.37
N ALA A 277 -29.15 8.34 -2.43
CA ALA A 277 -28.80 9.00 -3.68
C ALA A 277 -29.19 8.11 -4.86
N ILE A 278 -29.45 8.73 -6.01
CA ILE A 278 -29.72 8.03 -7.27
C ILE A 278 -28.44 7.96 -8.08
N LEU A 279 -28.15 6.77 -8.60
CA LEU A 279 -27.06 6.53 -9.52
C LEU A 279 -27.59 6.50 -10.94
N LEU A 280 -26.89 7.25 -11.79
CA LEU A 280 -27.16 7.33 -13.21
C LEU A 280 -26.33 6.28 -13.97
N ASP A 281 -26.94 5.72 -15.01
CA ASP A 281 -26.24 4.93 -16.02
C ASP A 281 -25.37 5.84 -16.92
N ASP A 282 -24.70 5.20 -17.87
CA ASP A 282 -23.80 5.90 -18.81
C ASP A 282 -24.58 6.83 -19.79
N ASN A 283 -25.91 6.65 -19.90
CA ASN A 283 -26.82 7.49 -20.67
C ASN A 283 -27.48 8.60 -19.83
N LYS A 284 -27.04 8.80 -18.59
CA LYS A 284 -27.61 9.74 -17.61
C LYS A 284 -29.06 9.45 -17.20
N GLN A 285 -29.49 8.19 -17.31
CA GLN A 285 -30.79 7.73 -16.83
C GLN A 285 -30.69 7.17 -15.42
N PRO A 286 -31.69 7.37 -14.55
CA PRO A 286 -31.76 6.73 -13.24
C PRO A 286 -31.73 5.20 -13.37
N GLU A 287 -30.70 4.56 -12.80
CA GLU A 287 -30.50 3.11 -12.90
C GLU A 287 -30.72 2.42 -11.56
N SER A 288 -30.14 2.99 -10.51
CA SER A 288 -30.06 2.36 -9.19
C SER A 288 -30.09 3.38 -8.07
N VAL A 289 -30.35 2.90 -6.86
CA VAL A 289 -30.34 3.71 -5.64
C VAL A 289 -29.29 3.18 -4.69
N ILE A 290 -28.67 4.10 -3.96
CA ILE A 290 -27.72 3.77 -2.90
C ILE A 290 -28.04 4.55 -1.63
N THR A 291 -28.01 3.84 -0.50
CA THR A 291 -28.21 4.45 0.82
C THR A 291 -26.89 4.62 1.56
N ALA A 292 -26.85 5.51 2.55
CA ALA A 292 -25.68 5.62 3.42
C ALA A 292 -25.39 4.29 4.14
N GLU A 293 -26.43 3.55 4.51
CA GLU A 293 -26.34 2.27 5.21
C GLU A 293 -25.66 1.21 4.35
N MET A 294 -26.00 1.10 3.06
CA MET A 294 -25.33 0.19 2.11
C MET A 294 -23.82 0.42 2.01
N ILE A 295 -23.38 1.68 2.04
CA ILE A 295 -21.95 2.03 2.03
C ILE A 295 -21.30 1.71 3.38
N LEU A 296 -21.98 2.03 4.49
CA LEU A 296 -21.46 1.86 5.84
C LEU A 296 -21.31 0.38 6.25
N THR A 297 -22.24 -0.48 5.85
CA THR A 297 -22.15 -1.94 6.11
C THR A 297 -20.87 -2.54 5.55
N HIS A 298 -20.36 -2.02 4.43
CA HIS A 298 -19.10 -2.48 3.84
C HIS A 298 -17.85 -1.83 4.46
N LEU A 299 -18.01 -0.68 5.12
CA LEU A 299 -16.93 0.00 5.87
C LEU A 299 -16.70 -0.63 7.25
N ILE A 300 -17.76 -1.15 7.86
CA ILE A 300 -17.72 -1.76 9.19
C ILE A 300 -17.49 -3.27 8.99
N PRO A 301 -16.31 -3.81 9.33
CA PRO A 301 -16.08 -5.26 9.26
C PRO A 301 -17.09 -5.97 10.18
N GLU A 302 -17.66 -7.08 9.69
CA GLU A 302 -18.58 -7.92 10.47
C GLU A 302 -17.99 -8.26 11.84
N GLN A 303 -18.86 -8.29 12.85
CA GLN A 303 -18.49 -8.76 14.18
C GLN A 303 -18.26 -10.27 14.07
N ASP A 304 -17.01 -10.72 14.22
CA ASP A 304 -16.79 -12.06 14.76
C ASP A 304 -17.31 -12.00 16.20
N ASP A 305 -18.52 -12.52 16.42
CA ASP A 305 -18.96 -12.87 17.75
C ASP A 305 -17.97 -13.91 18.30
N ALA A 306 -17.40 -13.53 19.45
CA ALA A 306 -16.42 -14.19 20.31
C ALA A 306 -16.15 -15.69 20.12
#